data_AF-A0A2N0NF75-F1
#
_entry.id   AF-A0A2N0NF75-F1
#
_cell.length_a   1.000
_cell.length_b   1.000
_cell.length_c   1.000
_cell.angle_alpha   90.00
_cell.angle_beta   90.00
_cell.angle_gamma   90.00
#
_symmetry.space_group_name_H-M   'P 1'
#
loop_
_entity.id
_entity.type
_entity.pdbx_description
1 polymer ?
#
loop_
_entity_poly.entity_id
_entity_poly.type
_entity_poly.pdbx_seq_one_letter_code
_entity_poly.pdbx_strand_id
1 'polypeptide(L)'
;MKRCWDLIPNNRPNSIEIKELIDQFYHSLDQEYEIEEQQYYEIEKQFNETQEFRKENLLSIKNNQLTTHTQAIYLDYLTLYKESSKYDTMEITDFTNFYNHYY
;
A
#
# COMPACT_ATOMS: atom_id res chain seq x y z
N MET A 1 -15.68 7.17 2.80
CA MET A 1 -14.37 7.26 2.09
C MET A 1 -13.32 8.09 2.82
N LYS A 2 -13.51 9.39 3.08
CA LYS A 2 -12.47 10.25 3.72
C LYS A 2 -11.85 9.67 5.00
N ARG A 3 -12.67 9.09 5.90
CA ARG A 3 -12.19 8.42 7.13
C ARG A 3 -11.24 7.24 6.87
N CYS A 4 -11.37 6.57 5.73
CA CYS A 4 -10.48 5.46 5.35
C CYS A 4 -9.08 5.93 4.94
N TRP A 5 -8.94 7.21 4.58
CA TRP A 5 -7.68 7.83 4.17
C TRP A 5 -7.03 8.65 5.30
N ASP A 6 -7.48 8.48 6.55
CA ASP A 6 -6.87 9.17 7.68
C ASP A 6 -5.38 8.81 7.80
N LEU A 7 -4.54 9.81 7.99
CA LEU A 7 -3.09 9.63 8.15
C LEU A 7 -2.76 8.85 9.43
N ILE A 8 -3.60 8.98 10.46
CA ILE A 8 -3.49 8.25 11.72
C ILE A 8 -4.19 6.90 11.56
N PRO A 9 -3.47 5.76 11.61
CA PRO A 9 -4.05 4.45 11.35
C PRO A 9 -5.24 4.11 12.26
N ASN A 10 -5.18 4.50 13.53
CA ASN A 10 -6.23 4.23 14.51
C ASN A 10 -7.54 4.98 14.26
N ASN A 11 -7.53 6.02 13.42
CA ASN A 11 -8.74 6.75 13.05
C ASN A 11 -9.47 6.11 11.86
N ARG A 12 -8.82 5.16 11.17
CA ARG A 12 -9.42 4.46 10.03
C ARG A 12 -10.46 3.47 10.54
N PRO A 13 -11.63 3.39 9.90
CA PRO A 13 -12.63 2.41 10.28
C PRO A 13 -12.12 1.00 9.99
N ASN A 14 -12.49 0.06 10.86
CA ASN A 14 -12.27 -1.35 10.63
C ASN A 14 -13.29 -1.93 9.62
N SER A 15 -13.11 -3.19 9.23
CA SER A 15 -13.96 -3.83 8.22
C SER A 15 -15.43 -3.93 8.60
N ILE A 16 -15.74 -4.09 9.89
CA ILE A 16 -17.12 -4.14 10.40
C ILE A 16 -17.76 -2.76 10.27
N GLU A 17 -17.07 -1.71 10.73
CA GLU A 17 -17.54 -0.32 10.64
C GLU A 17 -17.75 0.12 9.17
N ILE A 18 -16.85 -0.30 8.26
CA ILE A 18 -17.00 -0.02 6.82
C ILE A 18 -18.26 -0.70 6.27
N LYS A 19 -18.48 -1.98 6.61
CA LYS A 19 -19.67 -2.71 6.16
C LYS A 19 -20.95 -2.02 6.64
N GLU A 20 -21.01 -1.63 7.91
CA GLU A 20 -22.19 -0.95 8.48
C GLU A 20 -22.46 0.39 7.78
N LEU A 21 -21.43 1.17 7.49
CA LEU A 21 -21.56 2.44 6.75
C LEU A 21 -22.05 2.23 5.31
N ILE A 22 -21.57 1.19 4.62
CA ILE A 22 -22.02 0.84 3.27
C ILE A 22 -23.47 0.37 3.29
N ASP A 23 -23.83 -0.48 4.26
CA ASP A 23 -25.20 -0.96 4.42
C ASP A 23 -26.13 0.24 4.67
N GLN A 24 -25.80 1.14 5.59
CA GLN A 24 -26.59 2.36 5.85
C GLN A 24 -26.73 3.25 4.61
N PHE A 25 -25.63 3.45 3.87
CA PHE A 25 -25.66 4.21 2.63
C PHE A 25 -26.58 3.57 1.59
N TYR A 26 -26.48 2.25 1.38
CA TYR A 26 -27.31 1.52 0.45
C TYR A 26 -28.81 1.66 0.77
N HIS A 27 -29.19 1.53 2.04
CA HIS A 27 -30.58 1.73 2.47
C HIS A 27 -31.05 3.19 2.31
N SER A 28 -30.13 4.17 2.30
CA SER A 28 -30.47 5.57 2.05
C SER A 28 -30.68 5.91 0.57
N LEU A 29 -30.26 5.03 -0.36
CA LEU A 29 -30.38 5.20 -1.81
C LEU A 29 -31.76 4.85 -2.38
N ASP A 30 -32.76 4.56 -1.54
CA ASP A 30 -34.18 4.46 -1.96
C ASP A 30 -34.75 5.79 -2.51
N GLN A 31 -33.90 6.81 -2.68
CA GLN A 31 -34.19 8.10 -3.30
C GLN A 31 -33.42 8.18 -4.63
N GLU A 32 -34.11 8.61 -5.69
CA GLU A 32 -33.52 8.82 -7.02
C GLU A 32 -32.42 9.88 -6.90
N TYR A 33 -31.17 9.43 -6.81
CA TYR A 33 -30.00 10.28 -6.63
C TYR A 33 -29.57 10.79 -8.01
N GLU A 34 -29.85 12.06 -8.32
CA GLU A 34 -29.24 12.71 -9.47
C GLU A 34 -27.75 12.91 -9.17
N ILE A 35 -26.92 12.06 -9.79
CA ILE A 35 -25.48 12.31 -9.84
C ILE A 35 -25.28 13.48 -10.79
N GLU A 36 -24.81 14.61 -10.26
CA GLU A 36 -24.47 15.78 -11.08
C GLU A 36 -23.40 15.40 -12.11
N GLU A 37 -23.72 15.56 -13.40
CA GLU A 37 -22.86 15.25 -14.56
C GLU A 37 -21.45 15.87 -14.43
N GLN A 38 -21.35 17.03 -13.77
CA GLN A 38 -20.08 17.72 -13.49
C GLN A 38 -19.15 16.93 -12.57
N GLN A 39 -19.67 16.22 -11.56
CA GLN A 39 -18.85 15.42 -10.65
C GLN A 39 -18.22 14.23 -11.38
N TYR A 40 -18.96 13.62 -12.31
CA TYR A 40 -18.43 12.53 -13.13
C TYR A 40 -17.27 12.98 -14.01
N TYR A 41 -17.41 14.14 -14.66
CA TYR A 41 -16.37 14.71 -15.52
C TYR A 41 -15.08 15.01 -14.75
N GLU A 42 -15.17 15.57 -13.54
CA GLU A 42 -13.98 15.85 -12.73
C GLU A 42 -13.26 14.57 -12.32
N ILE A 43 -14.00 13.53 -11.92
CA ILE A 43 -13.45 12.22 -11.56
C ILE A 43 -12.76 11.58 -12.78
N GLU A 44 -13.42 11.58 -13.94
CA GLU A 44 -12.87 11.03 -15.17
C GLU A 44 -11.57 11.73 -15.57
N LYS A 45 -11.54 13.06 -15.49
CA LYS A 45 -10.35 13.85 -15.78
C LYS A 45 -9.18 13.48 -14.85
N GLN A 46 -9.39 13.49 -13.53
CA GLN A 46 -8.36 13.15 -12.55
C GLN A 46 -7.87 11.71 -12.70
N PHE A 47 -8.79 10.79 -13.01
CA PHE A 47 -8.44 9.40 -13.29
C PHE A 47 -7.52 9.31 -14.51
N ASN A 48 -7.89 9.92 -15.63
CA ASN A 48 -7.11 9.88 -16.88
C ASN A 48 -5.72 10.50 -16.71
N GLU A 49 -5.61 11.66 -16.07
CA GLU A 49 -4.31 12.29 -15.73
C GLU A 49 -3.42 11.33 -14.93
N THR A 50 -4.00 10.66 -13.93
CA THR A 50 -3.29 9.67 -13.12
C THR A 50 -2.84 8.45 -13.94
N GLN A 51 -3.69 7.96 -14.86
CA GLN A 51 -3.33 6.83 -15.72
C GLN A 51 -2.18 7.18 -16.67
N GLU A 52 -2.20 8.36 -17.29
CA GLU A 52 -1.13 8.83 -18.18
C GLU A 52 0.18 8.99 -17.41
N PHE A 53 0.15 9.65 -16.24
CA PHE A 53 1.33 9.74 -15.38
C PHE A 53 1.90 8.36 -15.03
N ARG A 54 1.05 7.39 -14.69
CA ARG A 54 1.48 6.01 -14.38
C ARG A 54 2.15 5.34 -15.58
N LYS A 55 1.61 5.53 -16.79
CA LYS A 55 2.18 4.95 -18.02
C LYS A 55 3.55 5.54 -18.33
N GLU A 56 3.68 6.86 -18.26
CA GLU A 56 4.95 7.57 -18.51
C GLU A 56 6.02 7.21 -17.49
N ASN A 57 5.64 7.03 -16.22
CA ASN A 57 6.56 6.79 -15.12
C ASN A 57 6.75 5.32 -14.75
N LEU A 58 6.18 4.38 -15.52
CA LEU A 58 6.18 2.95 -15.19
C LEU A 58 7.59 2.38 -14.94
N LEU A 59 8.56 2.78 -15.77
CA LEU A 59 9.96 2.34 -15.64
C LEU A 59 10.63 2.93 -14.39
N SER A 60 10.37 4.20 -14.08
CA SER A 60 10.88 4.86 -12.87
C SER A 60 10.30 4.21 -11.61
N ILE A 61 8.99 3.94 -11.61
CA ILE A 61 8.29 3.27 -10.50
C ILE A 61 8.85 1.86 -10.27
N LYS A 62 9.06 1.07 -11.34
CA LYS A 62 9.62 -0.29 -11.22
C LYS A 62 11.03 -0.29 -10.64
N ASN A 63 11.88 0.63 -11.08
CA ASN A 63 13.25 0.75 -10.56
C ASN A 63 13.28 1.25 -9.10
N ASN A 64 12.39 2.18 -8.74
CA ASN A 64 12.26 2.66 -7.37
C ASN A 64 11.70 1.58 -6.43
N GLN A 65 10.77 0.74 -6.88
CA GLN A 65 10.28 -0.39 -6.10
C GLN A 65 11.38 -1.42 -5.85
N LEU A 66 12.15 -1.80 -6.87
CA LEU A 66 13.25 -2.76 -6.72
C LEU A 66 14.26 -2.29 -5.67
N THR A 67 14.71 -1.05 -5.77
CA THR A 67 15.67 -0.45 -4.81
C THR A 67 15.08 -0.31 -3.40
N THR A 68 13.82 0.11 -3.28
CA THR A 68 13.12 0.26 -1.98
C THR A 68 12.85 -1.10 -1.34
N HIS A 69 12.47 -2.13 -2.10
CA HIS A 69 12.28 -3.48 -1.57
C HIS A 69 13.59 -4.06 -1.02
N THR A 70 14.71 -3.88 -1.73
CA THR A 70 16.02 -4.32 -1.21
C THR A 70 16.39 -3.61 0.08
N GLN A 71 16.14 -2.30 0.17
CA GLN A 71 16.42 -1.52 1.39
C GLN A 71 15.50 -1.90 2.55
N ALA A 72 14.21 -2.12 2.30
CA ALA A 72 13.25 -2.54 3.32
C ALA A 72 13.57 -3.95 3.85
N ILE A 73 13.90 -4.90 2.98
CA ILE A 73 14.34 -6.26 3.37
C ILE A 73 15.61 -6.17 4.23
N TYR A 74 16.58 -5.34 3.83
CA TYR A 74 17.81 -5.14 4.59
C TYR A 74 17.55 -4.51 5.97
N LEU A 75 16.66 -3.53 6.03
CA LEU A 75 16.31 -2.83 7.28
C LEU A 75 15.52 -3.72 8.23
N ASP A 76 14.56 -4.50 7.73
CA ASP A 76 13.81 -5.49 8.50
C ASP A 76 14.76 -6.55 9.05
N TYR A 77 15.69 -7.06 8.22
CA TYR A 77 16.69 -8.01 8.66
C TYR A 77 17.62 -7.43 9.74
N LEU A 78 18.08 -6.18 9.58
CA LEU A 78 18.91 -5.51 10.58
C LEU A 78 18.15 -5.28 11.89
N THR A 79 16.86 -4.98 11.81
CA THR A 79 15.99 -4.79 12.98
C THR A 79 15.77 -6.12 13.69
N LEU A 80 15.45 -7.17 12.95
CA LEU A 80 15.32 -8.55 13.45
C LEU A 80 16.63 -9.02 14.09
N TYR A 81 17.79 -8.72 13.49
CA TYR A 81 19.10 -9.04 14.03
C TYR A 81 19.41 -8.26 15.32
N LYS A 82 19.04 -6.97 15.40
CA LYS A 82 19.18 -6.19 16.63
C LYS A 82 18.30 -6.73 17.75
N GLU A 83 17.09 -7.19 17.42
CA GLU A 83 16.19 -7.83 18.38
C GLU A 83 16.68 -9.20 18.81
N SER A 84 17.24 -10.00 17.89
CA SER A 84 17.79 -11.33 18.20
C SER A 84 19.16 -11.28 18.89
N SER A 85 20.04 -10.33 18.57
CA SER A 85 21.33 -10.12 19.27
C SER A 85 21.18 -9.68 20.73
N LYS A 86 19.96 -9.30 21.13
CA LYS A 86 19.60 -9.06 22.53
C LYS A 86 19.40 -10.36 23.33
N TYR A 87 19.29 -11.50 22.63
CA TYR A 87 19.09 -12.84 23.19
C TYR A 87 20.05 -13.84 22.53
N ASP A 88 21.25 -13.92 23.10
CA ASP A 88 22.27 -14.96 22.94
C ASP A 88 23.03 -15.12 21.60
N THR A 89 24.34 -15.33 21.79
CA THR A 89 25.38 -15.63 20.82
C THR A 89 25.14 -16.98 20.15
N MET A 90 24.82 -16.98 18.86
CA MET A 90 24.88 -18.20 18.04
C MET A 90 25.76 -17.95 16.81
N GLU A 91 26.81 -18.76 16.69
CA GLU A 91 27.85 -18.69 15.67
C GLU A 91 27.25 -18.69 14.26
N ILE A 92 27.73 -17.74 13.45
CA ILE A 92 27.42 -17.65 12.03
C ILE A 92 28.31 -18.66 11.31
N THR A 93 27.76 -19.82 10.97
CA THR A 93 28.34 -20.70 9.95
C THR A 93 27.35 -20.94 8.82
N ASP A 94 27.86 -20.67 7.62
CA ASP A 94 27.40 -21.11 6.30
C ASP A 94 26.07 -20.58 5.74
N PHE A 95 26.10 -19.38 5.16
CA PHE A 95 25.21 -19.06 4.02
C PHE A 95 25.86 -18.26 2.88
N THR A 96 27.15 -18.49 2.62
CA THR A 96 27.85 -17.94 1.43
C THR A 96 27.32 -18.54 0.10
N ASN A 97 26.43 -19.53 0.15
CA ASN A 97 26.00 -20.29 -1.03
C ASN A 97 24.80 -19.74 -1.82
N PHE A 98 24.17 -18.64 -1.42
CA PHE A 98 23.05 -18.09 -2.21
C PHE A 98 23.47 -17.28 -3.45
N TYR A 99 24.75 -16.96 -3.63
CA TYR A 99 25.23 -16.16 -4.76
C TYR A 99 25.63 -16.96 -6.02
N ASN A 100 25.63 -18.30 -5.99
CA ASN A 100 26.17 -19.10 -7.10
C ASN A 100 25.13 -19.84 -7.95
N HIS A 101 23.86 -19.40 -7.99
CA HIS A 101 22.85 -20.03 -8.84
C HIS A 101 22.08 -19.06 -9.74
N TYR A 102 22.78 -18.07 -10.30
CA TYR A 102 22.28 -17.27 -11.42
C TYR A 102 23.42 -16.88 -12.37
N TYR A 103 24.00 -17.88 -13.06
CA TYR A 103 24.66 -17.73 -14.36
C TYR A 103 24.40 -18.99 -15.20
#